data_AF-A0A6C2U7Z9-F1
#
_entry.id   AF-A0A6C2U7Z9-F1
#
_cell.length_a   1.000
_cell.length_b   1.000
_cell.length_c   1.000
_cell.angle_alpha   90.00
_cell.angle_beta   90.00
_cell.angle_gamma   90.00
#
_symmetry.space_group_name_H-M   'P 1'
#
loop_
_entity.id
_entity.type
_entity.pdbx_description
1 polymer ?
#
loop_
_entity_poly.entity_id
_entity_poly.type
_entity_poly.pdbx_seq_one_letter_code
_entity_poly.pdbx_strand_id
1 'polypeptide(L)'
;MDEVFDFSSLVALCRETHTTMQQRAARSVNIELVVRNWLFGWYIVEYQQNGADRAEYGEAVLKKLSRELTTGLGRGFSVDSLELMRRFFTVYQGFVADERISETLSRISLLPNSEAVSRKSDIRQTLSAESAGGILELLANQFQLSWSHYVSLLTIERPEERRFYEIEAAANGWSVRELERQIGSSLFERLALSRNKEEIRTLSKEGLVLEKAADLIKDPLVLEFLELEQRASYSEDELEEAIIDKLEQFLLELGKGFLFEARQKRFTFDNDHFYVDLVFYNRLLRCYVLLDLKRDKLTHKDLGQMQMYVNHFDRHVKTEDEQPTIGIVLCHRKNDALVELTLPKDANIFASKYQLYLPSKEELKKQMQLITEELERDTKR
;
A
#
# COMPACT_ATOMS: atom_id res chain seq x y z
N MET A 1 -35.05 -6.76 25.18
CA MET A 1 -35.62 -6.75 23.83
C MET A 1 -34.83 -7.78 23.07
N ASP A 2 -35.36 -8.99 22.94
CA ASP A 2 -34.68 -10.07 22.24
C ASP A 2 -34.70 -9.74 20.75
N GLU A 3 -33.52 -9.49 20.16
CA GLU A 3 -33.39 -9.40 18.70
C GLU A 3 -33.82 -10.74 18.11
N VAL A 4 -35.03 -10.76 17.53
CA VAL A 4 -35.58 -11.94 16.88
C VAL A 4 -34.70 -12.23 15.68
N PHE A 5 -33.93 -13.32 15.75
CA PHE A 5 -33.18 -13.87 14.62
C PHE A 5 -34.18 -14.33 13.55
N ASP A 6 -34.47 -13.44 12.60
CA ASP A 6 -35.43 -13.68 11.54
C ASP A 6 -34.79 -14.36 10.31
N PHE A 7 -35.63 -14.77 9.36
CA PHE A 7 -35.17 -15.44 8.14
C PHE A 7 -34.24 -14.55 7.28
N SER A 8 -34.41 -13.23 7.32
CA SER A 8 -33.57 -12.29 6.57
C SER A 8 -32.16 -12.24 7.15
N SER A 9 -32.04 -12.22 8.49
CA SER A 9 -30.78 -12.32 9.22
C SER A 9 -30.07 -13.66 8.95
N LEU A 10 -30.82 -14.77 8.89
CA LEU A 10 -30.26 -16.07 8.48
C LEU A 10 -29.69 -16.03 7.05
N VAL A 11 -30.43 -15.48 6.08
CA VAL A 11 -29.96 -15.37 4.70
C VAL A 11 -28.73 -14.47 4.59
N ALA A 12 -28.70 -13.35 5.32
CA ALA A 12 -27.54 -12.45 5.37
C ALA A 12 -26.31 -13.16 5.94
N LEU A 13 -26.47 -13.88 7.06
CA LEU A 13 -25.38 -14.63 7.70
C LEU A 13 -24.84 -15.75 6.79
N CYS A 14 -25.71 -16.47 6.07
CA CYS A 14 -25.27 -17.48 5.10
C CYS A 14 -24.48 -16.87 3.94
N ARG A 15 -24.93 -15.72 3.40
CA ARG A 15 -24.24 -15.01 2.31
C ARG A 15 -22.89 -14.46 2.76
N GLU A 16 -22.84 -13.87 3.95
CA GLU A 16 -21.62 -13.38 4.56
C GLU A 16 -20.63 -14.54 4.77
N THR A 17 -21.07 -15.64 5.39
CA THR A 17 -20.25 -16.83 5.62
C THR A 17 -19.71 -17.38 4.30
N HIS A 18 -20.54 -17.54 3.27
CA HIS A 18 -20.09 -18.00 1.95
C HIS A 18 -19.02 -17.08 1.37
N THR A 19 -19.26 -15.77 1.38
CA THR A 19 -18.33 -14.77 0.85
C THR A 19 -17.00 -14.79 1.61
N THR A 20 -17.04 -14.82 2.95
CA THR A 20 -15.85 -14.92 3.78
C THR A 20 -15.06 -16.21 3.52
N MET A 21 -15.72 -17.36 3.41
CA MET A 21 -15.04 -18.63 3.12
C MET A 21 -14.41 -18.65 1.73
N GLN A 22 -15.10 -18.09 0.72
CA GLN A 22 -14.56 -17.96 -0.63
C GLN A 22 -13.32 -17.06 -0.66
N GLN A 23 -13.36 -15.92 0.05
CA GLN A 23 -12.20 -15.02 0.18
C GLN A 23 -11.02 -15.69 0.89
N ARG A 24 -11.28 -16.46 1.96
CA ARG A 24 -10.24 -17.22 2.66
C ARG A 24 -9.58 -18.27 1.77
N ALA A 25 -10.37 -19.02 1.00
CA ALA A 25 -9.85 -20.00 0.05
C ALA A 25 -8.96 -19.34 -1.01
N ALA A 26 -9.43 -18.23 -1.61
CA ALA A 26 -8.64 -17.48 -2.59
C ALA A 26 -7.33 -16.94 -2.00
N ARG A 27 -7.37 -16.42 -0.77
CA ARG A 27 -6.17 -15.94 -0.06
C ARG A 27 -5.17 -17.07 0.21
N SER A 28 -5.65 -18.22 0.67
CA SER A 28 -4.80 -19.40 0.91
C SER A 28 -4.10 -19.83 -0.39
N VAL A 29 -4.83 -19.96 -1.49
CA VAL A 29 -4.24 -20.27 -2.80
C VAL A 29 -3.19 -19.25 -3.23
N ASN A 30 -3.45 -17.95 -3.02
CA ASN A 30 -2.50 -16.89 -3.35
C ASN A 30 -1.20 -17.00 -2.55
N ILE A 31 -1.28 -17.30 -1.25
CA ILE A 31 -0.11 -17.43 -0.38
C ILE A 31 0.69 -18.69 -0.75
N GLU A 32 0.03 -19.83 -0.94
CA GLU A 32 0.68 -21.08 -1.36
C GLU A 32 1.40 -20.92 -2.71
N LEU A 33 0.82 -20.14 -3.61
CA LEU A 33 1.45 -19.79 -4.89
C LEU A 33 2.76 -19.00 -4.69
N VAL A 34 2.78 -18.05 -3.75
CA VAL A 34 3.97 -17.28 -3.40
C VAL A 34 5.03 -18.18 -2.77
N VAL A 35 4.65 -19.01 -1.80
CA VAL A 35 5.55 -19.96 -1.14
C VAL A 35 6.17 -20.91 -2.15
N ARG A 36 5.37 -21.50 -3.03
CA ARG A 36 5.84 -22.37 -4.13
C ARG A 36 6.87 -21.65 -5.00
N ASN A 37 6.55 -20.43 -5.44
CA ASN A 37 7.43 -19.66 -6.33
C ASN A 37 8.74 -19.27 -5.63
N TRP A 38 8.69 -18.96 -4.33
CA TRP A 38 9.88 -18.73 -3.52
C TRP A 38 10.77 -19.98 -3.43
N LEU A 39 10.17 -21.14 -3.13
CA LEU A 39 10.87 -22.43 -3.06
C LEU A 39 11.49 -22.81 -4.42
N PHE A 40 10.77 -22.58 -5.52
CA PHE A 40 11.30 -22.84 -6.86
C PHE A 40 12.51 -21.96 -7.16
N GLY A 41 12.46 -20.69 -6.75
CA GLY A 41 13.61 -19.79 -6.82
C GLY A 41 14.80 -20.31 -6.00
N TRP A 42 14.56 -20.77 -4.78
CA TRP A 42 15.59 -21.39 -3.94
C TRP A 42 16.19 -22.64 -4.59
N TYR A 43 15.38 -23.58 -5.08
CA TYR A 43 15.85 -24.79 -5.77
C TYR A 43 16.77 -24.46 -6.95
N ILE A 44 16.40 -23.44 -7.74
CA ILE A 44 17.19 -22.99 -8.88
C ILE A 44 18.54 -22.44 -8.42
N VAL A 45 18.57 -21.59 -7.38
CA VAL A 45 19.81 -21.00 -6.87
C VAL A 45 20.73 -22.05 -6.24
N GLU A 46 20.18 -22.96 -5.43
CA GLU A 46 20.94 -24.08 -4.84
C GLU A 46 21.56 -24.97 -5.90
N TYR A 47 20.76 -25.37 -6.90
CA TYR A 47 21.26 -26.22 -7.98
C TYR A 47 22.36 -25.53 -8.79
N GLN A 48 22.25 -24.21 -9.02
CA GLN A 48 23.29 -23.42 -9.69
C GLN A 48 24.59 -23.32 -8.87
N GLN A 49 24.50 -23.33 -7.53
CA GLN A 49 25.66 -23.22 -6.64
C GLN A 49 26.32 -24.57 -6.33
N ASN A 50 25.52 -25.62 -6.12
CA ASN A 50 25.96 -26.90 -5.55
C ASN A 50 25.76 -28.11 -6.50
N GLY A 51 25.25 -27.90 -7.72
CA GLY A 51 24.97 -28.96 -8.69
C GLY A 51 26.21 -29.70 -9.20
N ALA A 52 26.12 -31.03 -9.30
CA ALA A 52 27.22 -31.89 -9.73
C ALA A 52 27.54 -31.76 -11.24
N ASP A 53 26.55 -31.38 -12.06
CA ASP A 53 26.60 -31.26 -13.52
C ASP A 53 26.69 -29.79 -14.02
N ARG A 54 27.33 -28.92 -13.22
CA ARG A 54 27.55 -27.47 -13.38
C ARG A 54 28.15 -26.95 -14.71
N ALA A 55 28.41 -27.80 -15.70
CA ALA A 55 29.09 -27.43 -16.94
C ALA A 55 28.18 -26.68 -17.95
N GLU A 56 26.87 -26.70 -17.76
CA GLU A 56 25.92 -25.91 -18.56
C GLU A 56 25.52 -24.63 -17.84
N TYR A 57 25.98 -23.48 -18.35
CA TYR A 57 25.72 -22.14 -17.82
C TYR A 57 24.21 -21.88 -17.64
N GLY A 58 23.83 -21.12 -16.61
CA GLY A 58 22.46 -21.07 -16.04
C GLY A 58 21.27 -20.85 -16.99
N GLU A 59 21.46 -20.26 -18.17
CA GLU A 59 20.39 -20.13 -19.19
C GLU A 59 19.97 -21.49 -19.79
N ALA A 60 20.90 -22.43 -19.93
CA ALA A 60 20.63 -23.79 -20.40
C ALA A 60 19.81 -24.59 -19.36
N VAL A 61 20.12 -24.40 -18.07
CA VAL A 61 19.39 -25.01 -16.95
C VAL A 61 17.93 -24.55 -16.95
N LEU A 62 17.67 -23.24 -17.06
CA LEU A 62 16.31 -22.71 -17.06
C LEU A 62 15.51 -23.18 -18.29
N LYS A 63 16.14 -23.27 -19.46
CA LYS A 63 15.49 -23.80 -20.68
C LYS A 63 15.09 -25.27 -20.52
N LYS A 64 15.99 -26.10 -19.97
CA LYS A 64 15.72 -27.51 -19.69
C LYS A 64 14.61 -27.65 -18.64
N LEU A 65 14.74 -26.94 -17.52
CA LEU A 65 13.75 -26.95 -16.44
C LEU A 65 12.37 -26.49 -16.92
N SER A 66 12.31 -25.43 -17.72
CA SER A 66 11.06 -24.93 -18.32
C SER A 66 10.38 -26.01 -19.18
N ARG A 67 11.14 -26.72 -20.02
CA ARG A 67 10.61 -27.81 -20.86
C ARG A 67 10.05 -28.96 -20.02
N GLU A 68 10.80 -29.42 -19.03
CA GLU A 68 10.40 -30.54 -18.17
C GLU A 68 9.17 -30.18 -17.33
N LEU A 69 9.18 -29.03 -16.65
CA LEU A 69 8.05 -28.59 -15.82
C LEU A 69 6.79 -28.31 -16.66
N THR A 70 6.96 -27.73 -17.86
CA THR A 70 5.79 -27.49 -18.74
C THR A 70 5.17 -28.79 -19.23
N THR A 71 5.99 -29.82 -19.48
CA THR A 71 5.52 -31.13 -19.92
C THR A 71 4.81 -31.88 -18.79
N GLY A 72 5.33 -31.81 -17.56
CA GLY A 72 4.78 -32.54 -16.41
C GLY A 72 3.63 -31.83 -15.69
N LEU A 73 3.71 -30.50 -15.53
CA LEU A 73 2.79 -29.70 -14.68
C LEU A 73 1.89 -28.75 -15.49
N GLY A 74 2.12 -28.61 -16.80
CA GLY A 74 1.33 -27.75 -17.67
C GLY A 74 1.85 -26.30 -17.77
N ARG A 75 0.97 -25.36 -18.08
CA ARG A 75 1.34 -23.96 -18.36
C ARG A 75 1.78 -23.22 -17.09
N GLY A 76 2.61 -22.18 -17.25
CA GLY A 76 3.05 -21.30 -16.17
C GLY A 76 4.53 -21.43 -15.76
N PHE A 77 5.29 -22.30 -16.44
CA PHE A 77 6.71 -22.54 -16.17
C PHE A 77 7.59 -22.16 -17.36
N SER A 78 7.33 -21.00 -17.98
CA SER A 78 8.23 -20.45 -19.00
C SER A 78 9.60 -20.10 -18.40
N VAL A 79 10.63 -19.97 -19.25
CA VAL A 79 11.95 -19.51 -18.82
C VAL A 79 11.86 -18.19 -18.04
N ASP A 80 11.08 -17.23 -18.53
CA ASP A 80 10.86 -15.95 -17.85
C ASP A 80 10.17 -16.11 -16.48
N SER A 81 9.22 -17.05 -16.37
CA SER A 81 8.53 -17.32 -15.10
C SER A 81 9.50 -17.90 -14.06
N LEU A 82 10.37 -18.82 -14.48
CA LEU A 82 11.40 -19.40 -13.61
C LEU A 82 12.47 -18.37 -13.24
N GLU A 83 12.81 -17.46 -14.16
CA GLU A 83 13.71 -16.35 -13.88
C GLU A 83 13.11 -15.38 -12.84
N LEU A 84 11.81 -15.07 -12.94
CA LEU A 84 11.10 -14.29 -11.93
C LEU A 84 11.11 -14.99 -10.56
N MET A 85 10.88 -16.31 -10.51
CA MET A 85 10.95 -17.10 -9.27
C MET A 85 12.35 -17.05 -8.66
N ARG A 86 13.39 -17.22 -9.49
CA ARG A 86 14.80 -17.10 -9.07
C ARG A 86 15.10 -15.72 -8.50
N ARG A 87 14.73 -14.66 -9.22
CA ARG A 87 14.91 -13.27 -8.78
C ARG A 87 14.15 -13.00 -7.48
N PHE A 88 12.93 -13.53 -7.35
CA PHE A 88 12.13 -13.41 -6.14
C PHE A 88 12.86 -13.95 -4.92
N PHE A 89 13.37 -15.18 -5.00
CA PHE A 89 14.17 -15.76 -3.92
C PHE A 89 15.39 -14.89 -3.60
N THR A 90 16.20 -14.51 -4.61
CA THR A 90 17.41 -13.71 -4.39
C THR A 90 17.14 -12.37 -3.69
N VAL A 91 16.01 -11.73 -4.01
CA VAL A 91 15.61 -10.45 -3.41
C VAL A 91 15.07 -10.64 -1.98
N TYR A 92 14.30 -11.70 -1.74
CA TYR A 92 13.60 -11.93 -0.48
C TYR A 92 14.25 -12.96 0.45
N GLN A 93 15.43 -13.51 0.10
CA GLN A 93 16.15 -14.48 0.93
C GLN A 93 16.50 -13.90 2.32
N GLY A 94 16.84 -12.62 2.39
CA GLY A 94 17.14 -11.93 3.66
C GLY A 94 15.91 -11.57 4.48
N PHE A 95 14.71 -11.73 3.91
CA PHE A 95 13.44 -11.50 4.60
C PHE A 95 13.03 -12.67 5.50
N VAL A 96 13.46 -13.86 5.11
CA VAL A 96 13.23 -15.10 5.85
C VAL A 96 14.39 -15.27 6.84
N ALA A 97 14.44 -14.40 7.86
CA ALA A 97 15.50 -14.36 8.86
C ALA A 97 15.42 -15.47 9.93
N ASP A 98 14.53 -16.45 9.75
CA ASP A 98 14.43 -17.58 10.68
C ASP A 98 15.53 -18.60 10.34
N GLU A 99 16.54 -18.69 11.20
CA GLU A 99 17.61 -19.70 11.12
C GLU A 99 17.03 -21.11 10.95
N ARG A 100 15.85 -21.39 11.50
CA ARG A 100 15.16 -22.68 11.37
C ARG A 100 14.76 -22.97 9.92
N ILE A 101 14.34 -21.95 9.17
CA ILE A 101 13.98 -22.11 7.76
C ILE A 101 15.24 -22.38 6.93
N SER A 102 16.31 -21.62 7.17
CA SER A 102 17.60 -21.84 6.49
C SER A 102 18.18 -23.22 6.78
N GLU A 103 18.28 -23.62 8.05
CA GLU A 103 18.81 -24.93 8.44
C GLU A 103 17.98 -26.10 7.93
N THR A 104 16.65 -25.95 7.89
CA THR A 104 15.78 -27.05 7.47
C THR A 104 15.72 -27.18 5.95
N LEU A 105 15.79 -26.06 5.21
CA LEU A 105 15.96 -26.09 3.76
C LEU A 105 17.30 -26.72 3.37
N SER A 106 18.40 -26.37 4.05
CA SER A 106 19.69 -27.05 3.86
C SER A 106 19.63 -28.55 4.19
N ARG A 107 18.75 -28.99 5.10
CA ARG A 107 18.52 -30.42 5.36
C ARG A 107 17.68 -31.11 4.28
N ILE A 108 16.71 -30.41 3.70
CA ILE A 108 15.87 -30.93 2.60
C ILE A 108 16.71 -31.11 1.32
N SER A 109 17.65 -30.21 1.03
CA SER A 109 18.54 -30.32 -0.13
C SER A 109 19.56 -31.46 -0.03
N LEU A 110 19.81 -32.00 1.18
CA LEU A 110 20.69 -33.14 1.44
C LEU A 110 20.02 -34.51 1.23
N LEU A 111 18.73 -34.56 0.87
CA LEU A 111 18.05 -35.82 0.57
C LEU A 111 18.54 -36.38 -0.78
N PRO A 112 19.17 -37.57 -0.82
CA PRO A 112 19.58 -38.19 -2.08
C PRO A 112 18.35 -38.58 -2.90
N ASN A 113 18.36 -38.25 -4.19
CA ASN A 113 17.38 -38.71 -5.17
C ASN A 113 17.34 -40.25 -5.22
N SER A 114 16.13 -40.80 -5.04
CA SER A 114 15.62 -42.06 -5.59
C SER A 114 16.63 -43.08 -6.16
N GLU A 115 17.09 -44.01 -5.32
CA GLU A 115 17.38 -45.40 -5.71
C GLU A 115 16.93 -46.36 -4.59
N ALA A 116 15.63 -46.67 -4.55
CA ALA A 116 15.13 -47.89 -3.91
C ALA A 116 13.66 -48.14 -4.29
N VAL A 117 13.41 -48.39 -5.57
CA VAL A 117 12.28 -49.26 -5.92
C VAL A 117 12.66 -50.66 -5.47
N SER A 118 11.80 -51.28 -4.67
CA SER A 118 11.81 -52.69 -4.26
C SER A 118 12.73 -53.06 -3.09
N ARG A 119 12.17 -53.04 -1.87
CA ARG A 119 11.90 -54.27 -1.09
C ARG A 119 11.08 -53.95 0.17
N LYS A 120 10.26 -54.92 0.53
CA LYS A 120 9.21 -54.91 1.55
C LYS A 120 9.69 -54.48 2.95
N SER A 121 8.68 -53.93 3.64
CA SER A 121 8.36 -54.05 5.06
C SER A 121 9.17 -53.29 6.10
N ASP A 122 8.42 -52.40 6.75
CA ASP A 122 8.46 -52.00 8.15
C ASP A 122 9.31 -50.78 8.54
N ILE A 123 8.56 -49.74 8.95
CA ILE A 123 8.96 -48.54 9.70
C ILE A 123 9.81 -47.53 8.91
N ARG A 124 9.15 -46.74 8.05
CA ARG A 124 9.64 -45.41 7.62
C ARG A 124 8.51 -44.39 7.53
N GLN A 125 7.71 -44.27 8.60
CA GLN A 125 6.71 -43.21 8.72
C GLN A 125 7.16 -42.14 9.73
N THR A 126 6.93 -40.89 9.31
CA THR A 126 6.63 -39.69 10.13
C THR A 126 7.73 -39.04 10.98
N LEU A 127 8.74 -38.44 10.33
CA LEU A 127 9.43 -37.23 10.85
C LEU A 127 9.71 -36.16 9.76
N SER A 128 9.42 -36.44 8.48
CA SER A 128 9.67 -35.50 7.36
C SER A 128 8.43 -34.68 6.93
N ALA A 129 7.22 -35.16 7.24
CA ALA A 129 5.97 -34.48 6.86
C ALA A 129 5.59 -33.37 7.84
N GLU A 130 5.83 -33.56 9.15
CA GLU A 130 5.58 -32.55 10.18
C GLU A 130 6.58 -31.37 10.10
N SER A 131 7.83 -31.63 9.71
CA SER A 131 8.83 -30.57 9.50
C SER A 131 8.59 -29.79 8.20
N ALA A 132 8.21 -30.46 7.11
CA ALA A 132 7.86 -29.80 5.86
C ALA A 132 6.57 -28.95 6.00
N GLY A 133 5.54 -29.48 6.67
CA GLY A 133 4.31 -28.74 6.95
C GLY A 133 4.55 -27.48 7.80
N GLY A 134 5.38 -27.60 8.84
CA GLY A 134 5.76 -26.46 9.68
C GLY A 134 6.54 -25.37 8.94
N ILE A 135 7.43 -25.73 8.00
CA ILE A 135 8.17 -24.73 7.18
C ILE A 135 7.22 -24.02 6.22
N LEU A 136 6.32 -24.75 5.57
CA LEU A 136 5.35 -24.17 4.65
C LEU A 136 4.45 -23.16 5.38
N GLU A 137 4.02 -23.50 6.60
CA GLU A 137 3.24 -22.59 7.45
C GLU A 137 4.05 -21.37 7.91
N LEU A 138 5.32 -21.56 8.28
CA LEU A 138 6.21 -20.45 8.63
C LEU A 138 6.44 -19.52 7.44
N LEU A 139 6.67 -20.06 6.23
CA LEU A 139 6.82 -19.27 5.00
C LEU A 139 5.51 -18.56 4.63
N ALA A 140 4.38 -19.25 4.75
CA ALA A 140 3.06 -18.67 4.48
C ALA A 140 2.77 -17.47 5.40
N ASN A 141 3.27 -17.50 6.64
CA ASN A 141 3.13 -16.39 7.59
C ASN A 141 4.04 -15.18 7.27
N GLN A 142 5.09 -15.36 6.47
CA GLN A 142 5.97 -14.26 6.05
C GLN A 142 5.41 -13.44 4.88
N PHE A 143 4.57 -14.05 4.04
CA PHE A 143 4.03 -13.42 2.84
C PHE A 143 2.58 -12.98 3.05
N GLN A 144 2.32 -11.69 2.84
CA GLN A 144 0.97 -11.12 3.01
C GLN A 144 0.29 -10.74 1.70
N LEU A 145 1.06 -10.67 0.60
CA LEU A 145 0.59 -10.25 -0.72
C LEU A 145 0.52 -11.44 -1.69
N SER A 146 -0.24 -11.29 -2.78
CA SER A 146 -0.29 -12.31 -3.84
C SER A 146 0.95 -12.27 -4.73
N TRP A 147 1.19 -13.34 -5.50
CA TRP A 147 2.32 -13.42 -6.43
C TRP A 147 2.40 -12.23 -7.39
N SER A 148 1.27 -11.77 -7.93
CA SER A 148 1.24 -10.63 -8.83
C SER A 148 1.77 -9.34 -8.19
N HIS A 149 1.50 -9.10 -6.90
CA HIS A 149 2.08 -7.96 -6.19
C HIS A 149 3.59 -8.07 -6.11
N TYR A 150 4.12 -9.25 -5.77
CA TYR A 150 5.56 -9.48 -5.70
C TYR A 150 6.23 -9.30 -7.07
N VAL A 151 5.58 -9.72 -8.17
CA VAL A 151 6.08 -9.45 -9.53
C VAL A 151 6.18 -7.94 -9.77
N SER A 152 5.17 -7.15 -9.42
CA SER A 152 5.22 -5.68 -9.56
C SER A 152 6.29 -5.06 -8.66
N LEU A 153 6.43 -5.51 -7.41
CA LEU A 153 7.48 -5.06 -6.47
C LEU A 153 8.91 -5.40 -6.93
N LEU A 154 9.10 -6.53 -7.65
CA LEU A 154 10.39 -6.91 -8.19
C LEU A 154 10.88 -5.96 -9.29
N THR A 155 10.01 -5.13 -9.88
CA THR A 155 10.43 -4.10 -10.85
C THR A 155 11.18 -2.95 -10.19
N ILE A 156 10.99 -2.74 -8.89
CA ILE A 156 11.62 -1.67 -8.11
C ILE A 156 13.06 -2.07 -7.79
N GLU A 157 14.03 -1.21 -8.09
CA GLU A 157 15.45 -1.50 -7.84
C GLU A 157 15.85 -1.24 -6.38
N ARG A 158 15.37 -0.14 -5.80
CA ARG A 158 15.74 0.31 -4.45
C ARG A 158 15.07 -0.56 -3.38
N PRO A 159 15.83 -1.22 -2.48
CA PRO A 159 15.25 -2.08 -1.44
C PRO A 159 14.33 -1.34 -0.46
N GLU A 160 14.69 -0.11 -0.09
CA GLU A 160 13.93 0.75 0.83
C GLU A 160 12.54 1.08 0.25
N GLU A 161 12.50 1.54 -1.00
CA GLU A 161 11.28 1.84 -1.75
C GLU A 161 10.40 0.59 -1.91
N ARG A 162 11.00 -0.54 -2.30
CA ARG A 162 10.28 -1.81 -2.44
C ARG A 162 9.61 -2.21 -1.13
N ARG A 163 10.33 -2.09 -0.02
CA ARG A 163 9.81 -2.48 1.29
C ARG A 163 8.70 -1.55 1.75
N PHE A 164 8.83 -0.25 1.50
CA PHE A 164 7.77 0.72 1.76
C PHE A 164 6.47 0.33 1.04
N TYR A 165 6.52 0.10 -0.28
CA TYR A 165 5.33 -0.26 -1.04
C TYR A 165 4.75 -1.63 -0.65
N GLU A 166 5.59 -2.58 -0.23
CA GLU A 166 5.13 -3.87 0.30
C GLU A 166 4.31 -3.69 1.60
N ILE A 167 4.83 -2.91 2.55
CA ILE A 167 4.15 -2.62 3.81
C ILE A 167 2.85 -1.87 3.56
N GLU A 168 2.88 -0.83 2.73
CA GLU A 168 1.70 -0.04 2.42
C GLU A 168 0.65 -0.87 1.67
N ALA A 169 1.04 -1.70 0.70
CA ALA A 169 0.10 -2.55 -0.01
C ALA A 169 -0.60 -3.54 0.92
N ALA A 170 0.16 -4.19 1.81
CA ALA A 170 -0.39 -5.17 2.76
C ALA A 170 -1.32 -4.49 3.76
N ALA A 171 -0.93 -3.33 4.27
CA ALA A 171 -1.65 -2.69 5.35
C ALA A 171 -2.83 -1.82 4.88
N ASN A 172 -2.84 -1.33 3.63
CA ASN A 172 -3.99 -0.66 3.02
C ASN A 172 -4.88 -1.62 2.21
N GLY A 173 -4.48 -2.88 2.03
CA GLY A 173 -5.20 -3.83 1.20
C GLY A 173 -5.23 -3.42 -0.29
N TRP A 174 -4.16 -2.80 -0.78
CA TRP A 174 -4.08 -2.37 -2.17
C TRP A 174 -4.21 -3.56 -3.12
N SER A 175 -4.97 -3.37 -4.19
CA SER A 175 -4.94 -4.28 -5.34
C SER A 175 -3.63 -4.12 -6.10
N VAL A 176 -3.29 -5.07 -6.99
CA VAL A 176 -2.09 -4.97 -7.85
C VAL A 176 -2.11 -3.68 -8.67
N ARG A 177 -3.29 -3.28 -9.18
CA ARG A 177 -3.46 -2.04 -9.94
C ARG A 177 -3.20 -0.82 -9.07
N GLU A 178 -3.66 -0.84 -7.82
CA GLU A 178 -3.45 0.25 -6.88
C GLU A 178 -1.97 0.35 -6.49
N LEU A 179 -1.32 -0.78 -6.21
CA LEU A 179 0.13 -0.83 -5.98
C LEU A 179 0.90 -0.24 -7.17
N GLU A 180 0.60 -0.68 -8.39
CA GLU A 180 1.23 -0.16 -9.61
C GLU A 180 0.97 1.32 -9.81
N ARG A 181 -0.24 1.81 -9.48
CA ARG A 181 -0.57 3.23 -9.48
C ARG A 181 0.29 4.00 -8.47
N GLN A 182 0.40 3.51 -7.24
CA GLN A 182 1.17 4.17 -6.18
C GLN A 182 2.67 4.22 -6.52
N ILE A 183 3.22 3.11 -7.05
CA ILE A 183 4.58 3.03 -7.58
C ILE A 183 4.76 4.01 -8.74
N GLY A 184 3.84 3.96 -9.73
CA GLY A 184 3.83 4.86 -10.87
C GLY A 184 3.84 6.31 -10.41
N SER A 185 3.05 6.61 -9.38
CA SER A 185 2.93 7.94 -8.84
C SER A 185 4.15 8.45 -8.06
N SER A 186 5.11 7.57 -7.78
CA SER A 186 6.32 7.89 -7.00
C SER A 186 5.98 8.38 -5.58
N LEU A 187 4.97 7.75 -4.93
CA LEU A 187 4.54 8.10 -3.56
C LEU A 187 5.72 8.10 -2.58
N PHE A 188 6.60 7.09 -2.66
CA PHE A 188 7.78 7.00 -1.82
C PHE A 188 8.70 8.21 -1.98
N GLU A 189 8.97 8.63 -3.22
CA GLU A 189 9.79 9.78 -3.52
C GLU A 189 9.15 11.10 -3.07
N ARG A 190 7.82 11.25 -3.22
CA ARG A 190 7.08 12.42 -2.73
C ARG A 190 7.14 12.52 -1.21
N LEU A 191 7.03 11.41 -0.48
CA LEU A 191 7.16 11.40 0.98
C LEU A 191 8.60 11.60 1.44
N ALA A 192 9.57 11.03 0.72
CA ALA A 192 10.98 11.20 1.00
C ALA A 192 11.46 12.64 0.79
N LEU A 193 10.82 13.38 -0.12
CA LEU A 193 11.10 14.80 -0.41
C LEU A 193 10.87 15.74 0.77
N SER A 194 9.94 15.38 1.67
CA SER A 194 9.55 16.21 2.81
C SER A 194 10.25 15.80 4.12
N ARG A 195 11.11 14.78 4.10
CA ARG A 195 11.58 14.07 5.30
C ARG A 195 13.08 13.84 5.33
N ASN A 196 13.63 13.70 6.54
CA ASN A 196 15.06 13.45 6.76
C ASN A 196 15.45 11.98 6.50
N LYS A 197 16.75 11.73 6.33
CA LYS A 197 17.30 10.38 6.05
C LYS A 197 16.94 9.32 7.10
N GLU A 198 16.75 9.70 8.36
CA GLU A 198 16.28 8.78 9.41
C GLU A 198 14.79 8.45 9.29
N GLU A 199 13.96 9.43 8.92
CA GLU A 199 12.52 9.25 8.71
C GLU A 199 12.21 8.40 7.47
N ILE A 200 13.07 8.46 6.44
CA ILE A 200 12.98 7.57 5.27
C ILE A 200 13.24 6.12 5.67
N ARG A 201 14.16 5.89 6.62
CA ARG A 201 14.46 4.55 7.14
C ARG A 201 13.34 4.01 8.01
N THR A 202 12.66 4.85 8.81
CA THR A 202 11.49 4.42 9.57
C THR A 202 10.31 4.11 8.65
N LEU A 203 10.04 4.97 7.66
CA LEU A 203 9.03 4.71 6.61
C LEU A 203 9.23 3.37 5.92
N SER A 204 10.48 3.00 5.63
CA SER A 204 10.80 1.73 4.97
C SER A 204 10.66 0.50 5.88
N LYS A 205 10.63 0.67 7.21
CA LYS A 205 10.52 -0.44 8.16
C LYS A 205 9.10 -0.63 8.67
N GLU A 206 8.40 0.47 8.93
CA GLU A 206 7.12 0.50 9.65
C GLU A 206 5.96 0.96 8.77
N GLY A 207 6.25 1.49 7.57
CA GLY A 207 5.25 2.13 6.71
C GLY A 207 4.88 3.53 7.21
N LEU A 208 3.75 4.05 6.72
CA LEU A 208 3.21 5.31 7.19
C LEU A 208 2.46 5.10 8.51
N VAL A 209 3.08 5.51 9.62
CA VAL A 209 2.43 5.57 10.94
C VAL A 209 1.76 6.92 11.08
N LEU A 210 0.45 6.93 11.30
CA LEU A 210 -0.34 8.14 11.52
C LEU A 210 -0.32 8.49 13.00
N GLU A 211 0.56 9.41 13.41
CA GLU A 211 0.61 9.92 14.78
C GLU A 211 0.11 11.36 14.88
N LYS A 212 0.36 12.16 13.84
CA LYS A 212 0.03 13.59 13.83
C LYS A 212 -0.92 13.92 12.69
N ALA A 213 -1.67 15.01 12.86
CA ALA A 213 -2.53 15.57 11.81
C ALA A 213 -1.77 15.83 10.49
N ALA A 214 -0.51 16.23 10.59
CA ALA A 214 0.36 16.46 9.44
C ALA A 214 0.61 15.19 8.60
N ASP A 215 0.59 13.99 9.21
CA ASP A 215 0.83 12.73 8.51
C ASP A 215 -0.34 12.31 7.61
N LEU A 216 -1.55 12.86 7.81
CA LEU A 216 -2.70 12.65 6.92
C LEU A 216 -2.53 13.35 5.57
N ILE A 217 -1.64 14.33 5.49
CA ILE A 217 -1.61 15.27 4.37
C ILE A 217 -0.58 14.77 3.38
N LYS A 218 -1.07 14.22 2.28
CA LYS A 218 -0.26 13.98 1.09
C LYS A 218 -0.14 15.30 0.34
N ASP A 219 1.07 15.84 0.26
CA ASP A 219 1.37 17.06 -0.52
C ASP A 219 2.45 16.73 -1.57
N PRO A 220 2.13 16.72 -2.87
CA PRO A 220 0.79 16.91 -3.46
C PRO A 220 -0.09 15.66 -3.40
N LEU A 221 -1.41 15.87 -3.36
CA LEU A 221 -2.43 14.82 -3.54
C LEU A 221 -2.65 14.56 -5.03
N VAL A 222 -2.42 13.34 -5.51
CA VAL A 222 -2.51 13.01 -6.95
C VAL A 222 -3.88 12.40 -7.25
N LEU A 223 -4.67 13.11 -8.06
CA LEU A 223 -6.07 12.80 -8.41
C LEU A 223 -6.22 12.26 -9.85
N GLU A 224 -5.19 11.61 -10.40
CA GLU A 224 -5.20 11.06 -11.75
C GLU A 224 -6.33 10.03 -11.98
N PHE A 225 -6.71 9.32 -10.92
CA PHE A 225 -7.76 8.29 -10.95
C PHE A 225 -9.16 8.85 -11.27
N LEU A 226 -9.34 10.17 -11.24
CA LEU A 226 -10.56 10.83 -11.66
C LEU A 226 -10.78 10.71 -13.18
N GLU A 227 -9.76 10.31 -13.96
CA GLU A 227 -9.82 10.13 -15.41
C GLU A 227 -10.34 11.38 -16.14
N LEU A 228 -10.12 12.56 -15.55
CA LEU A 228 -10.54 13.83 -16.11
C LEU A 228 -9.75 14.12 -17.39
N GLU A 229 -10.47 14.54 -18.44
CA GLU A 229 -9.85 15.03 -19.68
C GLU A 229 -8.82 16.14 -19.41
N GLN A 230 -7.78 16.23 -20.24
CA GLN A 230 -6.80 17.31 -20.12
C GLN A 230 -7.37 18.66 -20.58
N ARG A 231 -8.19 19.27 -19.73
CA ARG A 231 -8.79 20.60 -19.93
C ARG A 231 -8.02 21.66 -19.15
N ALA A 232 -8.06 22.89 -19.65
CA ALA A 232 -7.38 24.03 -19.04
C ALA A 232 -7.92 24.37 -17.64
N SER A 233 -9.17 24.01 -17.35
CA SER A 233 -9.80 24.22 -16.04
C SER A 233 -11.05 23.35 -15.88
N TYR A 234 -11.25 22.84 -14.67
CA TYR A 234 -12.50 22.27 -14.18
C TYR A 234 -13.20 23.27 -13.26
N SER A 235 -14.50 23.13 -12.99
CA SER A 235 -15.17 23.83 -11.87
C SER A 235 -14.97 23.06 -10.55
N GLU A 236 -15.26 23.70 -9.42
CA GLU A 236 -15.21 23.04 -8.10
C GLU A 236 -16.25 21.91 -8.03
N ASP A 237 -17.48 22.18 -8.48
CA ASP A 237 -18.57 21.19 -8.56
C ASP A 237 -18.18 19.98 -9.43
N GLU A 238 -17.57 20.18 -10.60
CA GLU A 238 -17.10 19.08 -11.46
C GLU A 238 -16.00 18.24 -10.80
N LEU A 239 -15.08 18.87 -10.06
CA LEU A 239 -14.02 18.16 -9.37
C LEU A 239 -14.57 17.37 -8.17
N GLU A 240 -15.49 17.97 -7.42
CA GLU A 240 -16.18 17.29 -6.33
C GLU A 240 -16.98 16.09 -6.84
N GLU A 241 -17.78 16.27 -7.89
CA GLU A 241 -18.58 15.20 -8.49
C GLU A 241 -17.68 14.04 -8.94
N ALA A 242 -16.56 14.34 -9.58
CA ALA A 242 -15.58 13.33 -9.95
C ALA A 242 -14.99 12.59 -8.73
N ILE A 243 -14.65 13.31 -7.66
CA ILE A 243 -14.14 12.71 -6.41
C ILE A 243 -15.21 11.81 -5.78
N ILE A 244 -16.47 12.23 -5.78
CA ILE A 244 -17.59 11.45 -5.24
C ILE A 244 -17.83 10.18 -6.07
N ASP A 245 -17.81 10.29 -7.40
CA ASP A 245 -17.96 9.14 -8.31
C ASP A 245 -16.84 8.12 -8.13
N LYS A 246 -15.67 8.58 -7.66
CA LYS A 246 -14.48 7.77 -7.38
C LYS A 246 -14.11 7.77 -5.91
N LEU A 247 -15.08 7.89 -5.01
CA LEU A 247 -14.82 8.09 -3.57
C LEU A 247 -14.00 6.95 -2.97
N GLU A 248 -14.22 5.71 -3.42
CA GLU A 248 -13.41 4.55 -3.01
C GLU A 248 -11.92 4.76 -3.33
N GLN A 249 -11.61 5.21 -4.54
CA GLN A 249 -10.23 5.47 -4.98
C GLN A 249 -9.64 6.71 -4.29
N PHE A 250 -10.46 7.73 -4.04
CA PHE A 250 -10.05 8.89 -3.26
C PHE A 250 -9.73 8.52 -1.80
N LEU A 251 -10.53 7.67 -1.16
CA LEU A 251 -10.24 7.15 0.18
C LEU A 251 -8.94 6.35 0.21
N LEU A 252 -8.69 5.51 -0.80
CA LEU A 252 -7.42 4.80 -0.95
C LEU A 252 -6.24 5.76 -1.13
N GLU A 253 -6.44 6.85 -1.88
CA GLU A 253 -5.44 7.89 -2.05
C GLU A 253 -5.23 8.71 -0.77
N LEU A 254 -6.24 8.94 0.07
CA LEU A 254 -6.06 9.61 1.37
C LEU A 254 -5.30 8.72 2.36
N GLY A 255 -5.56 7.41 2.35
CA GLY A 255 -4.87 6.42 3.18
C GLY A 255 -5.75 5.81 4.25
N LYS A 256 -5.14 5.32 5.35
CA LYS A 256 -5.86 4.48 6.32
C LYS A 256 -6.73 5.28 7.28
N GLY A 257 -7.83 4.63 7.66
CA GLY A 257 -8.67 5.04 8.77
C GLY A 257 -9.73 6.06 8.42
N PHE A 258 -9.80 6.53 7.17
CA PHE A 258 -10.86 7.43 6.73
C PHE A 258 -12.19 6.68 6.60
N LEU A 259 -13.23 7.28 7.19
CA LEU A 259 -14.62 6.92 7.06
C LEU A 259 -15.35 8.12 6.47
N PHE A 260 -16.08 7.91 5.38
CA PHE A 260 -16.88 8.97 4.78
C PHE A 260 -18.15 9.20 5.60
N GLU A 261 -18.39 10.44 6.00
CA GLU A 261 -19.58 10.84 6.76
C GLU A 261 -20.63 11.50 5.85
N ALA A 262 -20.23 12.56 5.14
CA ALA A 262 -21.16 13.36 4.36
C ALA A 262 -20.45 14.15 3.25
N ARG A 263 -21.23 14.51 2.22
CA ARG A 263 -20.86 15.51 1.20
C ARG A 263 -21.75 16.74 1.32
N GLN A 264 -21.26 17.91 0.90
CA GLN A 264 -21.98 19.18 0.90
C GLN A 264 -22.72 19.41 2.24
N LYS A 265 -22.01 19.15 3.36
CA LYS A 265 -22.62 19.19 4.68
C LYS A 265 -22.96 20.64 4.99
N ARG A 266 -24.26 20.91 5.13
CA ARG A 266 -24.78 22.25 5.38
C ARG A 266 -24.67 22.60 6.86
N PHE A 267 -24.11 23.77 7.13
CA PHE A 267 -24.11 24.44 8.42
C PHE A 267 -24.98 25.69 8.29
N THR A 268 -25.93 25.84 9.20
CA THR A 268 -26.75 27.05 9.27
C THR A 268 -26.40 27.79 10.53
N PHE A 269 -25.93 29.03 10.37
CA PHE A 269 -25.70 29.97 11.47
C PHE A 269 -26.59 31.17 11.22
N ASP A 270 -27.52 31.41 12.15
CA ASP A 270 -28.60 32.37 11.99
C ASP A 270 -29.35 32.19 10.66
N ASN A 271 -29.13 33.08 9.69
CA ASN A 271 -29.72 33.05 8.35
C ASN A 271 -28.74 32.72 7.23
N ASP A 272 -27.46 32.50 7.54
CA ASP A 272 -26.44 32.17 6.55
C ASP A 272 -26.26 30.65 6.45
N HIS A 273 -26.01 30.18 5.23
CA HIS A 273 -25.80 28.77 4.93
C HIS A 273 -24.42 28.57 4.37
N PHE A 274 -23.67 27.71 5.03
CA PHE A 274 -22.32 27.32 4.65
C PHE A 274 -22.27 25.83 4.35
N TYR A 275 -21.39 25.43 3.45
CA TYR A 275 -21.28 24.05 3.00
C TYR A 275 -19.82 23.61 3.06
N VAL A 276 -19.56 22.48 3.71
CA VAL A 276 -18.27 21.78 3.61
C VAL A 276 -18.41 20.72 2.55
N ASP A 277 -17.52 20.73 1.56
CA ASP A 277 -17.58 19.82 0.41
C ASP A 277 -17.57 18.36 0.85
N LEU A 278 -16.60 17.96 1.68
CA LEU A 278 -16.49 16.59 2.16
C LEU A 278 -16.16 16.53 3.64
N VAL A 279 -16.85 15.63 4.34
CA VAL A 279 -16.64 15.36 5.77
C VAL A 279 -16.28 13.90 5.96
N PHE A 280 -15.13 13.68 6.57
CA PHE A 280 -14.64 12.36 6.95
C PHE A 280 -14.39 12.28 8.45
N TYR A 281 -14.27 11.06 8.92
CA TYR A 281 -13.75 10.74 10.24
C TYR A 281 -12.53 9.85 10.11
N ASN A 282 -11.43 10.17 10.79
CA ASN A 282 -10.28 9.28 10.87
C ASN A 282 -10.35 8.45 12.15
N ARG A 283 -10.60 7.14 12.03
CA ARG A 283 -10.74 6.24 13.19
C ARG A 283 -9.44 5.95 13.93
N LEU A 284 -8.29 6.15 13.29
CA LEU A 284 -6.98 5.90 13.90
C LEU A 284 -6.57 7.08 14.78
N LEU A 285 -6.74 8.30 14.25
CA LEU A 285 -6.49 9.53 15.00
C LEU A 285 -7.66 9.95 15.90
N ARG A 286 -8.85 9.36 15.69
CA ARG A 286 -10.10 9.65 16.42
C ARG A 286 -10.52 11.11 16.33
N CYS A 287 -10.49 11.67 15.12
CA CYS A 287 -10.88 13.06 14.83
C CYS A 287 -11.68 13.17 13.53
N TYR A 288 -12.45 14.25 13.41
CA TYR A 288 -13.04 14.63 12.12
C TYR A 288 -11.98 15.24 11.19
N VAL A 289 -12.16 15.02 9.89
CA VAL A 289 -11.34 15.61 8.83
C VAL A 289 -12.27 16.27 7.82
N LEU A 290 -12.20 17.59 7.73
CA LEU A 290 -13.00 18.42 6.84
C LEU A 290 -12.19 18.74 5.59
N LEU A 291 -12.75 18.51 4.42
CA LEU A 291 -12.10 18.81 3.15
C LEU A 291 -12.91 19.83 2.36
N ASP A 292 -12.21 20.85 1.86
CA ASP A 292 -12.76 21.90 0.99
C ASP A 292 -11.88 22.01 -0.26
N LEU A 293 -12.52 21.92 -1.43
CA LEU A 293 -11.87 21.93 -2.73
C LEU A 293 -11.84 23.37 -3.26
N LYS A 294 -10.66 23.83 -3.68
CA LYS A 294 -10.48 25.17 -4.24
C LYS A 294 -9.70 25.10 -5.54
N ARG A 295 -10.29 25.56 -6.63
CA ARG A 295 -9.61 25.54 -7.93
C ARG A 295 -8.48 26.57 -8.01
N ASP A 296 -8.71 27.74 -7.42
CA ASP A 296 -7.84 28.89 -7.59
C ASP A 296 -6.80 28.98 -6.46
N LYS A 297 -6.01 30.06 -6.46
CA LYS A 297 -5.05 30.32 -5.39
C LYS A 297 -5.80 30.47 -4.07
N LEU A 298 -5.32 29.78 -3.04
CA LEU A 298 -5.82 29.89 -1.67
C LEU A 298 -5.92 31.36 -1.23
N THR A 299 -7.07 31.74 -0.67
CA THR A 299 -7.31 33.08 -0.12
C THR A 299 -7.46 33.04 1.40
N HIS A 300 -7.29 34.20 2.07
CA HIS A 300 -7.51 34.31 3.51
C HIS A 300 -8.97 34.04 3.90
N LYS A 301 -9.92 34.27 2.98
CA LYS A 301 -11.34 33.98 3.19
C LYS A 301 -11.58 32.48 3.31
N ASP A 302 -10.95 31.68 2.44
CA ASP A 302 -11.07 30.22 2.45
C ASP A 302 -10.55 29.64 3.77
N LEU A 303 -9.39 30.13 4.24
CA LEU A 303 -8.82 29.72 5.52
C LEU A 303 -9.69 30.13 6.71
N GLY A 304 -10.25 31.34 6.69
CA GLY A 304 -11.19 31.79 7.72
C GLY A 304 -12.47 30.95 7.75
N GLN A 305 -12.99 30.57 6.58
CA GLN A 305 -14.15 29.70 6.44
C GLN A 305 -13.87 28.29 6.98
N MET A 306 -12.72 27.69 6.62
CA MET A 306 -12.29 26.41 7.17
C MET A 306 -12.11 26.48 8.69
N GLN A 307 -11.57 27.58 9.22
CA GLN A 307 -11.43 27.77 10.66
C GLN A 307 -12.77 27.82 11.39
N MET A 308 -13.77 28.45 10.78
CA MET A 308 -15.13 28.42 11.30
C MET A 308 -15.68 26.99 11.34
N TYR A 309 -15.45 26.19 10.29
CA TYR A 309 -15.87 24.80 10.25
C TYR A 309 -15.22 23.93 11.31
N VAL A 310 -13.89 23.98 11.42
CA VAL A 310 -13.14 23.22 12.44
C VAL A 310 -13.63 23.59 13.84
N ASN A 311 -13.78 24.89 14.13
CA ASN A 311 -14.29 25.36 15.42
C ASN A 311 -15.73 24.89 15.70
N HIS A 312 -16.59 24.81 14.68
CA HIS A 312 -17.94 24.30 14.86
C HIS A 312 -17.93 22.83 15.25
N PHE A 313 -17.14 22.00 14.57
CA PHE A 313 -17.00 20.58 14.91
C PHE A 313 -16.43 20.38 16.30
N ASP A 314 -15.38 21.12 16.65
CA ASP A 314 -14.73 21.00 17.95
C ASP A 314 -15.63 21.40 19.12
N ARG A 315 -16.57 22.32 18.90
CA ARG A 315 -17.46 22.82 19.96
C ARG A 315 -18.81 22.12 20.03
N HIS A 316 -19.32 21.59 18.92
CA HIS A 316 -20.72 21.13 18.83
C HIS A 316 -20.91 19.72 18.27
N VAL A 317 -19.93 19.16 17.56
CA VAL A 317 -20.08 17.87 16.87
C VAL A 317 -19.24 16.79 17.55
N LYS A 318 -17.96 17.07 17.80
CA LYS A 318 -17.07 16.09 18.40
C LYS A 318 -17.44 15.83 19.85
N THR A 319 -17.15 14.61 20.28
CA THR A 319 -17.25 14.18 21.68
C THR A 319 -16.00 14.57 22.47
N GLU A 320 -16.07 14.46 23.80
CA GLU A 320 -14.94 14.80 24.68
C GLU A 320 -13.72 13.89 24.43
N ASP A 321 -13.95 12.63 24.06
CA ASP A 321 -12.91 11.63 23.82
C ASP A 321 -12.27 11.71 22.43
N GLU A 322 -12.76 12.60 21.56
CA GLU A 322 -12.25 12.79 20.19
C GLU A 322 -11.19 13.89 20.14
N GLN A 323 -10.17 13.64 19.32
CA GLN A 323 -9.09 14.58 19.09
C GLN A 323 -9.57 15.80 18.29
N PRO A 324 -8.84 16.92 18.34
CA PRO A 324 -9.19 18.12 17.59
C PRO A 324 -9.42 17.85 16.10
N THR A 325 -10.43 18.51 15.54
CA THR A 325 -10.84 18.38 14.15
C THR A 325 -9.75 18.95 13.22
N ILE A 326 -9.52 18.26 12.10
CA ILE A 326 -8.52 18.65 11.10
C ILE A 326 -9.24 19.26 9.90
N GLY A 327 -8.82 20.46 9.48
CA GLY A 327 -9.28 21.08 8.24
C GLY A 327 -8.22 20.94 7.14
N ILE A 328 -8.61 20.49 5.95
CA ILE A 328 -7.73 20.38 4.79
C ILE A 328 -8.35 21.16 3.63
N VAL A 329 -7.66 22.19 3.16
CA VAL A 329 -8.03 22.92 1.95
C VAL A 329 -7.18 22.41 0.79
N LEU A 330 -7.81 21.75 -0.18
CA LEU A 330 -7.15 21.24 -1.37
C LEU A 330 -7.17 22.30 -2.47
N CYS A 331 -6.00 22.83 -2.84
CA CYS A 331 -5.88 23.92 -3.80
C CYS A 331 -4.97 23.60 -4.99
N HIS A 332 -5.19 24.24 -6.14
CA HIS A 332 -4.29 24.07 -7.29
C HIS A 332 -2.94 24.80 -7.08
N ARG A 333 -2.95 25.91 -6.32
CA ARG A 333 -1.76 26.69 -5.97
C ARG A 333 -1.76 27.06 -4.49
N LYS A 334 -0.78 26.52 -3.77
CA LYS A 334 -0.52 26.79 -2.35
C LYS A 334 0.32 28.06 -2.16
N ASN A 335 0.12 28.75 -1.04
CA ASN A 335 0.97 29.86 -0.59
C ASN A 335 1.17 29.73 0.93
N ASP A 336 2.29 29.16 1.34
CA ASP A 336 2.57 28.86 2.77
C ASP A 336 2.58 30.12 3.65
N ALA A 337 3.13 31.23 3.15
CA ALA A 337 3.15 32.50 3.88
C ALA A 337 1.74 33.02 4.21
N LEU A 338 0.77 32.83 3.31
CA LEU A 338 -0.62 33.23 3.56
C LEU A 338 -1.26 32.34 4.64
N VAL A 339 -0.95 31.04 4.64
CA VAL A 339 -1.44 30.07 5.63
C VAL A 339 -0.94 30.46 7.02
N GLU A 340 0.38 30.67 7.16
CA GLU A 340 1.01 31.05 8.43
C GLU A 340 0.54 32.41 8.98
N LEU A 341 0.26 33.38 8.10
CA LEU A 341 -0.20 34.71 8.52
C LEU A 341 -1.69 34.76 8.87
N THR A 342 -2.51 33.86 8.33
CA THR A 342 -3.96 33.87 8.51
C THR A 342 -4.39 33.00 9.70
N LEU A 343 -3.72 31.88 9.90
CA LEU A 343 -4.10 30.90 10.92
C LEU A 343 -3.26 31.06 12.20
N PRO A 344 -3.88 30.88 13.38
CA PRO A 344 -3.15 30.83 14.62
C PRO A 344 -2.23 29.60 14.68
N LYS A 345 -1.15 29.67 15.49
CA LYS A 345 -0.10 28.62 15.55
C LYS A 345 -0.62 27.26 16.02
N ASP A 346 -1.75 27.23 16.70
CA ASP A 346 -2.44 26.05 17.22
C ASP A 346 -3.59 25.56 16.33
N ALA A 347 -3.80 26.16 15.15
CA ALA A 347 -4.82 25.71 14.22
C ALA A 347 -4.47 24.36 13.59
N ASN A 348 -5.38 23.40 13.65
CA ASN A 348 -5.29 22.12 12.93
C ASN A 348 -5.81 22.24 11.50
N ILE A 349 -5.41 23.29 10.79
CA ILE A 349 -5.85 23.55 9.41
C ILE A 349 -4.64 23.59 8.51
N PHE A 350 -4.76 22.87 7.41
CA PHE A 350 -3.68 22.68 6.48
C PHE A 350 -4.17 22.96 5.06
N ALA A 351 -3.29 23.53 4.25
CA ALA A 351 -3.47 23.61 2.82
C ALA A 351 -2.62 22.51 2.17
N SER A 352 -3.18 21.78 1.22
CA SER A 352 -2.40 20.85 0.39
C SER A 352 -2.65 21.15 -1.08
N LYS A 353 -1.62 20.94 -1.90
CA LYS A 353 -1.75 21.07 -3.34
C LYS A 353 -2.30 19.78 -3.92
N TYR A 354 -3.28 19.85 -4.82
CA TYR A 354 -3.67 18.68 -5.62
C TYR A 354 -3.11 18.76 -7.04
N GLN A 355 -2.84 17.60 -7.62
CA GLN A 355 -2.41 17.43 -9.01
C GLN A 355 -3.38 16.47 -9.70
N LEU A 356 -4.01 16.94 -10.78
CA LEU A 356 -4.91 16.09 -11.59
C LEU A 356 -4.16 15.07 -12.45
N TYR A 357 -2.87 15.30 -12.68
CA TYR A 357 -2.02 14.46 -13.50
C TYR A 357 -0.71 14.21 -12.80
N LEU A 358 -0.12 13.06 -13.12
CA LEU A 358 1.14 12.69 -12.52
C LEU A 358 2.31 13.54 -13.08
N PRO A 359 3.14 14.15 -12.21
CA PRO A 359 4.37 14.80 -12.66
C PRO A 359 5.35 13.76 -13.21
N SER A 360 6.08 14.11 -14.27
CA SER A 360 7.08 13.20 -14.84
C SER A 360 8.21 12.96 -13.83
N LYS A 361 8.88 11.80 -13.93
CA LYS A 361 10.05 11.49 -13.07
C LYS A 361 11.16 12.55 -13.17
N GLU A 362 11.29 13.20 -14.33
CA GLU A 362 12.25 14.29 -14.54
C GLU A 362 11.81 15.57 -13.81
N GLU A 363 10.52 15.90 -13.86
CA GLU A 363 9.93 17.04 -13.14
C GLU A 363 10.08 16.86 -11.62
N LEU A 364 9.79 15.66 -11.11
CA LEU A 364 9.97 15.32 -9.69
C LEU A 364 11.44 15.47 -9.28
N LYS A 365 12.39 14.91 -10.04
CA LYS A 365 13.84 15.06 -9.78
C LYS A 365 14.28 16.53 -9.76
N LYS A 366 13.76 17.33 -10.69
CA LYS A 366 14.06 18.77 -10.75
C LYS A 366 13.50 19.50 -9.53
N GLN A 367 12.30 19.17 -9.08
CA GLN A 367 11.75 19.68 -7.82
C GLN A 367 12.58 19.24 -6.61
N MET A 368 13.09 18.00 -6.59
CA MET A 368 14.01 17.55 -5.54
C MET A 368 15.26 18.42 -5.46
N GLN A 369 15.87 18.71 -6.61
CA GLN A 369 17.08 19.53 -6.66
C GLN A 369 16.81 20.96 -6.18
N LEU A 370 15.71 21.57 -6.63
CA LEU A 370 15.33 22.93 -6.22
C LEU A 370 15.05 23.04 -4.71
N ILE A 371 14.30 22.10 -4.14
CA ILE A 371 14.00 22.08 -2.70
C ILE A 371 15.27 21.84 -1.88
N THR A 372 16.14 20.92 -2.32
CA THR A 372 17.42 20.65 -1.64
C THR A 372 18.32 21.89 -1.67
N GLU A 373 18.39 22.60 -2.80
CA GLU A 373 19.15 23.84 -2.93
C GLU A 373 18.58 25.00 -2.09
N GLU A 374 17.26 25.09 -1.91
CA GLU A 374 16.63 26.06 -1.01
C GLU A 374 16.93 25.74 0.46
N LEU A 375 16.78 24.49 0.88
CA LEU A 375 17.09 24.05 2.24
C LEU A 375 18.57 24.26 2.60
N GLU A 376 19.49 24.06 1.65
CA GLU A 376 20.92 24.34 1.82
C GLU A 376 21.25 25.84 1.90
N ARG A 377 20.43 26.71 1.32
CA ARG A 377 20.58 28.17 1.45
C ARG A 377 20.07 28.67 2.79
N ASP A 378 18.99 28.09 3.31
CA ASP A 378 18.39 28.48 4.58
C ASP A 378 19.19 27.95 5.79
N THR A 379 19.92 26.84 5.65
CA THR A 379 20.86 26.37 6.70
C THR A 379 22.19 27.12 6.74
N LYS A 380 22.49 27.96 5.74
CA LYS A 380 23.71 28.79 5.66
C LYS A 380 23.49 30.27 6.05
N ARG A 381 22.27 30.68 6.33
CA ARG A 381 21.92 31.97 6.94
C ARG A 381 21.75 31.81 8.44
#